data_AF-A0A9R1NZS5-F1
#
_entry.id   AF-A0A9R1NZS5-F1
#
_cell.length_a   1.000
_cell.length_b   1.000
_cell.length_c   1.000
_cell.angle_alpha   90.00
_cell.angle_beta   90.00
_cell.angle_gamma   90.00
#
_symmetry.space_group_name_H-M   'P 1'
#
loop_
_entity.id
_entity.type
_entity.pdbx_description
1 polymer ?
#
loop_
_entity_poly.entity_id
_entity_poly.type
_entity_poly.pdbx_seq_one_letter_code
_entity_poly.pdbx_strand_id
1 'polypeptide(L)'
;MDARPEINIKPWDALHKDLKDGNSKVRWFSREPYAYWKGNAAVATSRQELVKCNVSSTQDWNARIYTQDWFKESKEGYKTSDLGSQCTHRYKIYIEGSAWSISQKYILACDSMTLLVTPKYYDFFSRSLMPLQHYWPVRDNNKCASIQYAVNWGNSHKQLRIGKEASNFVEQEVNMDHVYDYMLHLLREYAKLLSFKPTKPPEAVEVCPDSLVCQAEGTERKFLMESMVKSAHDSGPCDLPPPFSRRELTMLKRRKENSIRQVEMWERRASITR
;
A
#
# COMPACT_ATOMS: atom_id res chain seq x y z
N MET A 1 5.51 7.66 -26.27
CA MET A 1 5.07 8.33 -25.02
C MET A 1 4.56 7.25 -24.09
N ASP A 2 5.48 6.65 -23.33
CA ASP A 2 5.16 5.63 -22.34
C ASP A 2 4.44 6.29 -21.16
N ALA A 3 3.17 5.96 -20.97
CA ALA A 3 2.51 6.19 -19.71
C ALA A 3 3.12 5.22 -18.70
N ARG A 4 4.23 5.63 -18.05
CA ARG A 4 4.81 4.89 -16.92
C ARG A 4 3.72 4.69 -15.85
N PRO A 5 3.65 3.54 -15.17
CA PRO A 5 2.56 3.24 -14.22
C PRO A 5 2.45 4.21 -13.02
N GLU A 6 3.45 5.06 -12.80
CA GLU A 6 3.62 5.91 -11.63
C GLU A 6 4.00 7.35 -12.03
N ILE A 7 3.14 7.97 -12.83
CA ILE A 7 3.27 9.37 -13.21
C ILE A 7 2.89 10.29 -12.04
N ASN A 8 3.75 11.28 -11.75
CA ASN A 8 3.48 12.39 -10.85
C ASN A 8 3.24 12.02 -9.37
N ILE A 9 3.93 11.01 -8.85
CA ILE A 9 3.94 10.66 -7.41
C ILE A 9 5.20 11.24 -6.76
N LYS A 10 5.02 12.05 -5.71
CA LYS A 10 6.14 12.67 -4.98
C LYS A 10 7.03 11.63 -4.29
N PRO A 11 8.29 11.97 -3.96
CA PRO A 11 9.13 11.18 -3.07
C PRO A 11 8.42 10.83 -1.77
N TRP A 12 8.79 9.69 -1.19
CA TRP A 12 8.02 9.08 -0.11
C TRP A 12 7.84 9.98 1.11
N ASP A 13 8.88 10.66 1.59
CA ASP A 13 8.78 11.56 2.75
C ASP A 13 7.83 12.73 2.50
N ALA A 14 7.91 13.34 1.31
CA ALA A 14 7.04 14.45 0.92
C ALA A 14 5.58 13.98 0.78
N LEU A 15 5.36 12.83 0.15
CA LEU A 15 4.03 12.24 0.00
C LEU A 15 3.44 11.80 1.34
N HIS A 16 4.24 11.23 2.23
CA HIS A 16 3.82 10.81 3.56
C HIS A 16 3.31 12.01 4.36
N LYS A 17 3.98 13.16 4.27
CA LYS A 17 3.50 14.42 4.84
C LYS A 17 2.15 14.84 4.26
N ASP A 18 1.99 14.80 2.93
CA ASP A 18 0.71 15.14 2.29
C ASP A 18 -0.43 14.22 2.73
N LEU A 19 -0.15 12.92 2.93
CA LEU A 19 -1.12 11.93 3.42
C LEU A 19 -1.51 12.22 4.88
N LYS A 20 -0.54 12.59 5.73
CA LYS A 20 -0.78 12.98 7.13
C LYS A 20 -1.62 14.26 7.22
N ASP A 21 -1.32 15.24 6.38
CA ASP A 21 -2.13 16.47 6.26
C ASP A 21 -3.53 16.13 5.74
N GLY A 22 -3.61 15.25 4.74
CA GLY A 22 -4.85 14.70 4.20
C GLY A 22 -5.76 14.06 5.25
N ASN A 23 -5.19 13.28 6.17
CA ASN A 23 -5.92 12.65 7.26
C ASN A 23 -6.59 13.66 8.20
N SER A 24 -5.94 14.81 8.39
CA SER A 24 -6.39 15.87 9.31
C SER A 24 -7.48 16.75 8.72
N LYS A 25 -7.72 16.70 7.40
CA LYS A 25 -8.74 17.53 6.71
C LYS A 25 -10.18 17.19 7.14
N VAL A 26 -10.46 15.91 7.37
CA VAL A 26 -11.81 15.43 7.74
C VAL A 26 -11.71 14.50 8.94
N ARG A 27 -12.37 14.89 10.05
CA ARG A 27 -12.49 14.05 11.24
C ARG A 27 -13.04 12.68 10.86
N TRP A 28 -12.45 11.62 11.41
CA TRP A 28 -12.80 10.24 11.08
C TRP A 28 -14.32 9.96 11.04
N PHE A 29 -15.05 10.39 12.07
CA PHE A 29 -16.49 10.17 12.17
C PHE A 29 -17.31 10.91 11.10
N SER A 30 -16.76 11.97 10.51
CA SER A 30 -17.36 12.73 9.41
C SER A 30 -16.97 12.23 8.03
N ARG A 31 -16.07 11.23 7.94
CA ARG A 31 -15.71 10.61 6.66
C ARG A 31 -16.87 9.78 6.10
N GLU A 32 -16.89 9.68 4.77
CA GLU A 32 -17.88 8.90 4.04
C GLU A 32 -17.89 7.44 4.52
N PRO A 33 -19.05 6.87 4.89
CA PRO A 33 -19.16 5.57 5.54
C PRO A 33 -19.10 4.39 4.56
N TYR A 34 -18.46 4.58 3.41
CA TYR A 34 -18.38 3.61 2.31
C TYR A 34 -16.93 3.14 2.07
N ALA A 35 -16.80 1.98 1.46
CA ALA A 35 -15.53 1.51 0.92
C ALA A 35 -15.19 2.26 -0.37
N TYR A 36 -13.95 2.72 -0.47
CA TYR A 36 -13.47 3.49 -1.60
C TYR A 36 -12.32 2.80 -2.30
N TRP A 37 -12.37 2.80 -3.62
CA TRP A 37 -11.24 2.45 -4.47
C TRP A 37 -11.18 3.38 -5.68
N LYS A 38 -9.99 3.84 -6.04
CA LYS A 38 -9.72 4.52 -7.30
C LYS A 38 -8.45 3.98 -7.93
N GLY A 39 -8.50 3.61 -9.20
CA GLY A 39 -7.33 3.11 -9.91
C GLY A 39 -7.63 2.56 -11.30
N ASN A 40 -6.57 2.17 -12.02
CA ASN A 40 -6.71 1.56 -13.33
C ASN A 40 -7.23 0.12 -13.18
N ALA A 41 -8.44 -0.14 -13.68
CA ALA A 41 -9.07 -1.46 -13.63
C ALA A 41 -8.64 -2.39 -14.77
N ALA A 42 -8.08 -1.87 -15.86
CA ALA A 42 -7.74 -2.66 -17.04
C ALA A 42 -6.52 -3.57 -16.84
N VAL A 43 -5.70 -3.32 -15.80
CA VAL A 43 -4.42 -4.01 -15.57
C VAL A 43 -4.55 -5.41 -14.94
N ALA A 44 -5.74 -5.79 -14.46
CA ALA A 44 -5.98 -7.09 -13.82
C ALA A 44 -7.46 -7.49 -13.82
N THR A 45 -7.74 -8.77 -14.07
CA THR A 45 -9.10 -9.35 -14.00
C THR A 45 -9.75 -9.12 -12.63
N SER A 46 -9.03 -9.29 -11.53
CA SER A 46 -9.59 -9.08 -10.19
C SER A 46 -10.05 -7.63 -9.96
N ARG A 47 -9.40 -6.63 -10.59
CA ARG A 47 -9.85 -5.23 -10.57
C ARG A 47 -11.10 -5.01 -11.42
N GLN A 48 -11.17 -5.65 -12.60
CA GLN A 48 -12.39 -5.62 -13.42
C GLN A 48 -13.59 -6.22 -12.67
N GLU A 49 -13.37 -7.27 -11.90
CA GLU A 49 -14.39 -7.85 -11.01
C GLU A 49 -14.75 -6.90 -9.86
N LEU A 50 -13.79 -6.20 -9.26
CA LEU A 50 -14.05 -5.21 -8.21
C LEU A 50 -14.97 -4.08 -8.69
N VAL A 51 -14.84 -3.64 -9.96
CA VAL A 51 -15.73 -2.63 -10.55
C VAL A 51 -17.20 -3.05 -10.48
N LYS A 52 -17.50 -4.36 -10.56
CA LYS A 52 -18.87 -4.89 -10.43
C LYS A 52 -19.45 -4.75 -9.03
N CYS A 53 -18.61 -4.46 -8.02
CA CYS A 53 -19.07 -4.18 -6.66
C CYS A 53 -19.55 -2.74 -6.48
N ASN A 54 -19.41 -1.87 -7.49
CA ASN A 54 -19.91 -0.49 -7.39
C ASN A 54 -21.45 -0.47 -7.27
N VAL A 55 -21.99 0.64 -6.76
CA VAL A 55 -23.44 0.82 -6.65
C VAL A 55 -24.14 0.73 -8.00
N SER A 56 -25.28 0.02 -8.04
CA SER A 56 -26.20 -0.06 -9.18
C SER A 56 -27.62 0.33 -8.75
N SER A 57 -28.57 0.37 -9.69
CA SER A 57 -29.98 0.61 -9.38
C SER A 57 -30.63 -0.49 -8.54
N THR A 58 -30.05 -1.69 -8.52
CA THR A 58 -30.61 -2.87 -7.84
C THR A 58 -29.80 -3.33 -6.64
N GLN A 59 -28.55 -2.89 -6.50
CA GLN A 59 -27.63 -3.39 -5.48
C GLN A 59 -26.63 -2.32 -5.03
N ASP A 60 -26.51 -2.10 -3.72
CA ASP A 60 -25.41 -1.34 -3.11
C ASP A 60 -24.58 -2.25 -2.20
N TRP A 61 -23.32 -2.48 -2.53
CA TRP A 61 -22.36 -3.23 -1.70
C TRP A 61 -21.64 -2.34 -0.68
N ASN A 62 -22.09 -1.11 -0.49
CA ASN A 62 -21.41 -0.06 0.27
C ASN A 62 -20.01 0.26 -0.26
N ALA A 63 -19.80 0.11 -1.56
CA ALA A 63 -18.54 0.40 -2.23
C ALA A 63 -18.71 1.50 -3.29
N ARG A 64 -17.69 2.35 -3.40
CA ARG A 64 -17.57 3.46 -4.36
C ARG A 64 -16.27 3.25 -5.13
N ILE A 65 -16.42 2.69 -6.33
CA ILE A 65 -15.31 2.22 -7.16
C ILE A 65 -15.17 3.14 -8.37
N TYR A 66 -14.01 3.77 -8.53
CA TYR A 66 -13.72 4.73 -9.58
C TYR A 66 -12.58 4.24 -10.46
N THR A 67 -12.86 4.02 -11.74
CA THR A 67 -11.81 3.65 -12.70
C THR A 67 -11.01 4.88 -13.10
N GLN A 68 -9.69 4.71 -13.21
CA GLN A 68 -8.75 5.78 -13.52
C GLN A 68 -8.12 5.55 -14.88
N ASP A 69 -8.23 6.56 -15.73
CA ASP A 69 -7.57 6.62 -17.04
C ASP A 69 -6.35 7.55 -16.94
N TRP A 70 -5.16 6.96 -16.97
CA TRP A 70 -3.90 7.69 -16.85
C TRP A 70 -3.60 8.59 -18.05
N PHE A 71 -4.09 8.25 -19.26
CA PHE A 71 -3.95 9.11 -20.42
C PHE A 71 -4.77 10.38 -20.23
N LYS A 72 -6.01 10.25 -19.76
CA LYS A 72 -6.85 11.41 -19.45
C LYS A 72 -6.26 12.25 -18.31
N GLU A 73 -5.87 11.62 -17.20
CA GLU A 73 -5.28 12.33 -16.06
C GLU A 73 -4.00 13.09 -16.45
N SER A 74 -3.16 12.54 -17.33
CA SER A 74 -1.96 13.23 -17.81
C SER A 74 -2.27 14.52 -18.57
N LYS A 75 -3.36 14.54 -19.35
CA LYS A 75 -3.81 15.73 -20.10
C LYS A 75 -4.46 16.78 -19.19
N GLU A 76 -5.08 16.35 -18.10
CA GLU A 76 -5.78 17.23 -17.16
C GLU A 76 -4.88 17.70 -16.00
N GLY A 77 -3.61 17.25 -15.97
CA GLY A 77 -2.62 17.65 -14.97
C GLY A 77 -2.81 16.96 -13.62
N TYR A 78 -3.33 15.73 -13.59
CA TYR A 78 -3.49 14.89 -12.39
C TYR A 78 -4.37 15.48 -11.28
N LYS A 79 -5.23 16.45 -11.61
CA LYS A 79 -6.03 17.21 -10.63
C LYS A 79 -6.91 16.34 -9.74
N THR A 80 -7.34 15.17 -10.23
CA THR A 80 -8.19 14.26 -9.46
C THR A 80 -7.42 13.05 -8.88
N SER A 81 -6.12 12.97 -9.13
CA SER A 81 -5.25 11.84 -8.76
C SER A 81 -4.42 12.10 -7.51
N ASP A 82 -4.52 13.28 -6.90
CA ASP A 82 -3.79 13.63 -5.67
C ASP A 82 -4.12 12.65 -4.54
N LEU A 83 -3.10 11.94 -4.04
CA LEU A 83 -3.28 10.88 -3.05
C LEU A 83 -3.67 11.44 -1.67
N GLY A 84 -3.12 12.60 -1.28
CA GLY A 84 -3.43 13.26 0.00
C GLY A 84 -4.89 13.69 0.12
N SER A 85 -5.55 14.00 -1.00
CA SER A 85 -6.98 14.32 -1.03
C SER A 85 -7.91 13.10 -0.92
N GLN A 86 -7.40 11.87 -1.03
CA GLN A 86 -8.21 10.65 -1.10
C GLN A 86 -8.43 9.96 0.25
N CYS A 87 -8.05 10.58 1.37
CA CYS A 87 -8.27 10.06 2.73
C CYS A 87 -9.63 10.51 3.31
N THR A 88 -10.68 10.50 2.49
CA THR A 88 -12.02 11.04 2.82
C THR A 88 -13.05 9.99 3.22
N HIS A 89 -12.72 8.71 3.06
CA HIS A 89 -13.60 7.58 3.33
C HIS A 89 -13.13 6.79 4.54
N ARG A 90 -14.08 6.20 5.29
CA ARG A 90 -13.76 5.34 6.45
C ARG A 90 -13.07 4.05 6.03
N TYR A 91 -13.30 3.56 4.82
CA TYR A 91 -12.74 2.30 4.36
C TYR A 91 -12.06 2.50 3.00
N LYS A 92 -10.87 1.95 2.83
CA LYS A 92 -10.13 1.99 1.56
C LYS A 92 -9.77 0.58 1.14
N ILE A 93 -10.05 0.23 -0.10
CA ILE A 93 -9.82 -1.11 -0.62
C ILE A 93 -8.41 -1.18 -1.20
N TYR A 94 -7.65 -2.18 -0.79
CA TYR A 94 -6.44 -2.59 -1.48
C TYR A 94 -6.72 -3.82 -2.33
N ILE A 95 -6.32 -3.77 -3.60
CA ILE A 95 -6.40 -4.88 -4.54
C ILE A 95 -5.20 -4.81 -5.50
N GLU A 96 -4.65 -5.98 -5.79
CA GLU A 96 -3.49 -6.16 -6.65
C GLU A 96 -3.79 -5.75 -8.11
N GLY A 97 -2.73 -5.39 -8.84
CA GLY A 97 -2.78 -5.10 -10.27
C GLY A 97 -2.21 -6.29 -11.04
N SER A 98 -1.34 -6.02 -12.01
CA SER A 98 -0.59 -7.08 -12.70
C SER A 98 0.36 -7.84 -11.77
N ALA A 99 0.76 -7.21 -10.66
CA ALA A 99 1.50 -7.79 -9.54
C ALA A 99 1.01 -7.16 -8.22
N TRP A 100 1.88 -7.06 -7.21
CA TRP A 100 1.62 -6.18 -6.06
C TRP A 100 1.39 -4.74 -6.53
N SER A 101 0.65 -3.96 -5.75
CA SER A 101 0.31 -2.57 -6.12
C SER A 101 0.93 -1.60 -5.11
N ILE A 102 1.68 -0.62 -5.61
CA ILE A 102 2.31 0.40 -4.76
C ILE A 102 1.30 1.21 -3.93
N SER A 103 0.03 1.22 -4.35
CA SER A 103 -1.07 1.84 -3.61
C SER A 103 -1.24 1.33 -2.18
N GLN A 104 -0.70 0.14 -1.84
CA GLN A 104 -0.85 -0.43 -0.50
C GLN A 104 -0.39 0.53 0.60
N LYS A 105 0.82 1.09 0.48
CA LYS A 105 1.37 2.00 1.50
C LYS A 105 0.56 3.31 1.61
N TYR A 106 0.07 3.84 0.48
CA TYR A 106 -0.77 5.05 0.47
C TYR A 106 -2.13 4.82 1.14
N ILE A 107 -2.71 3.63 0.92
CA ILE A 107 -3.99 3.24 1.51
C ILE A 107 -3.86 3.07 3.03
N LEU A 108 -2.81 2.37 3.47
CA LEU A 108 -2.53 2.15 4.90
C LEU A 108 -2.26 3.46 5.65
N ALA A 109 -1.63 4.44 4.99
CA ALA A 109 -1.34 5.75 5.56
C ALA A 109 -2.58 6.63 5.81
N CYS A 110 -3.76 6.32 5.25
CA CYS A 110 -4.91 7.24 5.26
C CYS A 110 -5.72 7.28 6.56
N ASP A 111 -5.28 6.69 7.68
CA ASP A 111 -6.11 6.38 8.87
C ASP A 111 -7.37 5.54 8.55
N SER A 112 -7.61 5.21 7.28
CA SER A 112 -8.73 4.42 6.75
C SER A 112 -8.57 2.96 7.14
N MET A 113 -9.67 2.29 7.53
CA MET A 113 -9.62 0.85 7.74
C MET A 113 -9.41 0.21 6.38
N THR A 114 -8.22 -0.33 6.18
CA THR A 114 -7.79 -0.91 4.92
C THR A 114 -8.50 -2.25 4.73
N LEU A 115 -9.30 -2.36 3.69
CA LEU A 115 -9.94 -3.60 3.25
C LEU A 115 -9.00 -4.29 2.26
N LEU A 116 -8.24 -5.27 2.74
CA LEU A 116 -7.18 -5.89 1.98
C LEU A 116 -7.71 -7.16 1.31
N VAL A 117 -7.96 -7.08 0.00
CA VAL A 117 -8.34 -8.25 -0.81
C VAL A 117 -7.18 -9.24 -0.81
N THR A 118 -7.45 -10.51 -0.52
CA THR A 118 -6.45 -11.57 -0.33
C THR A 118 -5.31 -11.46 -1.36
N PRO A 119 -4.09 -11.08 -0.93
CA PRO A 119 -2.99 -10.80 -1.84
C PRO A 119 -2.30 -12.10 -2.26
N LYS A 120 -1.74 -12.12 -3.47
CA LYS A 120 -0.90 -13.20 -3.98
C LYS A 120 0.58 -12.84 -3.92
N TYR A 121 0.89 -11.55 -3.95
CA TYR A 121 2.24 -11.02 -3.97
C TYR A 121 2.61 -10.44 -2.60
N TYR A 122 3.91 -10.38 -2.33
CA TYR A 122 4.46 -9.71 -1.16
C TYR A 122 5.38 -8.59 -1.61
N ASP A 123 5.16 -7.41 -1.03
CA ASP A 123 6.15 -6.34 -0.99
C ASP A 123 7.01 -6.47 0.28
N PHE A 124 8.13 -5.73 0.38
CA PHE A 124 9.14 -5.89 1.43
C PHE A 124 8.57 -5.74 2.86
N PHE A 125 7.63 -4.82 3.09
CA PHE A 125 6.99 -4.61 4.39
C PHE A 125 5.70 -5.43 4.60
N SER A 126 5.09 -5.92 3.52
CA SER A 126 3.73 -6.51 3.57
C SER A 126 3.62 -7.75 4.47
N ARG A 127 4.73 -8.49 4.64
CA ARG A 127 4.81 -9.65 5.54
C ARG A 127 4.70 -9.29 7.01
N SER A 128 4.91 -8.03 7.39
CA SER A 128 4.75 -7.55 8.77
C SER A 128 3.30 -7.15 9.09
N LEU A 129 2.43 -7.03 8.08
CA LEU A 129 1.04 -6.66 8.29
C LEU A 129 0.24 -7.78 8.97
N MET A 130 -0.60 -7.41 9.95
CA MET A 130 -1.41 -8.33 10.75
C MET A 130 -2.91 -8.08 10.51
N PRO A 131 -3.70 -9.11 10.14
CA PRO A 131 -5.15 -8.97 10.02
C PRO A 131 -5.78 -8.60 11.36
N LEU A 132 -6.82 -7.77 11.32
CA LEU A 132 -7.52 -7.17 12.47
C LEU A 132 -6.68 -6.24 13.35
N GLN A 133 -5.41 -6.04 13.02
CA GLN A 133 -4.54 -5.04 13.64
C GLN A 133 -4.26 -3.91 12.65
N HIS A 134 -3.69 -4.22 11.48
CA HIS A 134 -3.35 -3.23 10.44
C HIS A 134 -4.36 -3.19 9.28
N TYR A 135 -5.18 -4.23 9.11
CA TYR A 135 -6.15 -4.28 8.01
C TYR A 135 -7.29 -5.25 8.28
N TRP A 136 -8.38 -5.10 7.53
CA TRP A 136 -9.47 -6.06 7.47
C TRP A 136 -9.32 -6.99 6.26
N PRO A 137 -9.24 -8.33 6.43
CA PRO A 137 -9.10 -9.25 5.30
C PRO A 137 -10.40 -9.34 4.49
N VAL A 138 -10.29 -9.30 3.16
CA VAL A 138 -11.40 -9.45 2.21
C VAL A 138 -11.16 -10.65 1.30
N ARG A 139 -12.16 -11.53 1.19
CA ARG A 139 -12.06 -12.72 0.33
C ARG A 139 -12.11 -12.35 -1.15
N ASP A 140 -11.09 -12.73 -1.92
CA ASP A 140 -11.05 -12.46 -3.37
C ASP A 140 -12.21 -13.13 -4.11
N ASN A 141 -12.53 -14.39 -3.81
CA ASN A 141 -13.59 -15.15 -4.48
C ASN A 141 -15.03 -14.69 -4.19
N ASN A 142 -15.25 -13.84 -3.18
CA ASN A 142 -16.56 -13.26 -2.87
C ASN A 142 -16.42 -11.81 -2.36
N LYS A 143 -15.61 -11.02 -3.07
CA LYS A 143 -15.16 -9.71 -2.61
C LYS A 143 -16.27 -8.70 -2.38
N CYS A 144 -17.30 -8.63 -3.22
CA CYS A 144 -18.37 -7.64 -3.03
C CYS A 144 -19.13 -7.86 -1.71
N ALA A 145 -19.52 -9.10 -1.40
CA ALA A 145 -20.20 -9.41 -0.15
C ALA A 145 -19.28 -9.27 1.08
N SER A 146 -18.01 -9.68 0.95
CA SER A 146 -17.00 -9.53 2.00
C SER A 146 -16.71 -8.06 2.32
N ILE A 147 -16.62 -7.20 1.30
CA ILE A 147 -16.51 -5.74 1.44
C ILE A 147 -17.75 -5.18 2.15
N GLN A 148 -18.95 -5.54 1.68
CA GLN A 148 -20.19 -5.05 2.28
C GLN A 148 -20.29 -5.45 3.75
N TYR A 149 -19.91 -6.68 4.10
CA TYR A 149 -19.87 -7.15 5.48
C TYR A 149 -18.90 -6.30 6.32
N ALA A 150 -17.67 -6.11 5.84
CA ALA A 150 -16.65 -5.31 6.52
C ALA A 150 -17.12 -3.88 6.80
N VAL A 151 -17.76 -3.24 5.82
CA VAL A 151 -18.29 -1.87 5.95
C VAL A 151 -19.44 -1.81 6.95
N ASN A 152 -20.40 -2.75 6.90
CA ASN A 152 -21.51 -2.82 7.86
C ASN A 152 -21.00 -3.05 9.29
N TRP A 153 -20.05 -3.96 9.46
CA TRP A 153 -19.43 -4.26 10.74
C TRP A 153 -18.66 -3.04 11.28
N GLY A 154 -17.83 -2.41 10.44
CA GLY A 154 -17.05 -1.24 10.83
C GLY A 154 -17.92 -0.05 11.24
N ASN A 155 -19.03 0.17 10.53
CA ASN A 155 -19.94 1.29 10.81
C ASN A 155 -20.71 1.08 12.13
N SER A 156 -21.05 -0.17 12.47
CA SER A 156 -21.72 -0.51 13.73
C SER A 156 -20.78 -0.53 14.94
N HIS A 157 -19.50 -0.88 14.76
CA HIS A 157 -18.54 -1.01 15.87
C HIS A 157 -17.57 0.19 16.00
N LYS A 158 -17.65 1.18 15.09
CA LYS A 158 -16.86 2.43 15.10
C LYS A 158 -15.34 2.21 15.26
N GLN A 159 -14.80 1.23 14.54
CA GLN A 159 -13.41 0.75 14.71
C GLN A 159 -12.38 1.60 13.95
N LEU A 160 -12.16 2.85 14.42
CA LEU A 160 -11.05 3.70 13.97
C LEU A 160 -9.68 3.06 14.22
N ARG A 161 -9.57 2.22 15.25
CA ARG A 161 -8.29 1.66 15.73
C ARG A 161 -7.52 0.92 14.62
N ILE A 162 -8.17 0.08 13.82
CA ILE A 162 -7.46 -0.71 12.78
C ILE A 162 -6.81 0.22 11.75
N GLY A 163 -7.52 1.24 11.28
CA GLY A 163 -6.97 2.22 10.36
C GLY A 163 -5.86 3.06 11.00
N LYS A 164 -6.00 3.41 12.28
CA LYS A 164 -4.97 4.16 12.99
C LYS A 164 -3.68 3.36 13.18
N GLU A 165 -3.78 2.11 13.63
CA GLU A 165 -2.66 1.17 13.74
C GLU A 165 -1.96 0.95 12.40
N ALA A 166 -2.71 0.90 11.30
CA ALA A 166 -2.16 0.81 9.95
C ALA A 166 -1.31 2.04 9.59
N SER A 167 -1.81 3.24 9.85
CA SER A 167 -1.09 4.48 9.58
C SER A 167 0.15 4.62 10.46
N ASN A 168 0.05 4.24 11.73
CA ASN A 168 1.17 4.26 12.67
C ASN A 168 2.27 3.29 12.22
N PHE A 169 1.89 2.09 11.77
CA PHE A 169 2.84 1.14 11.17
C PHE A 169 3.55 1.75 9.96
N VAL A 170 2.85 2.45 9.07
CA VAL A 170 3.49 3.11 7.92
C VAL A 170 4.45 4.21 8.37
N GLU A 171 4.05 5.06 9.32
CA GLU A 171 4.86 6.16 9.86
C GLU A 171 6.13 5.63 10.57
N GLN A 172 6.02 4.54 11.31
CA GLN A 172 7.10 4.00 12.15
C GLN A 172 7.98 3.00 11.43
N GLU A 173 7.41 2.09 10.63
CA GLU A 173 8.10 0.93 10.07
C GLU A 173 8.40 1.06 8.57
N VAL A 174 7.75 2.00 7.88
CA VAL A 174 7.90 2.21 6.43
C VAL A 174 8.37 3.64 6.17
N ASN A 175 9.41 4.09 6.88
CA ASN A 175 10.09 5.37 6.64
C ASN A 175 11.38 5.17 5.81
N MET A 176 11.97 6.26 5.30
CA MET A 176 13.13 6.17 4.43
C MET A 176 14.37 5.58 5.12
N ASP A 177 14.57 5.81 6.42
CA ASP A 177 15.69 5.24 7.18
C ASP A 177 15.61 3.70 7.16
N HIS A 178 14.45 3.15 7.51
CA HIS A 178 14.22 1.70 7.46
C HIS A 178 14.28 1.12 6.04
N VAL A 179 13.88 1.89 5.01
CA VAL A 179 14.03 1.47 3.60
C VAL A 179 15.52 1.37 3.23
N TYR A 180 16.33 2.36 3.58
CA TYR A 180 17.77 2.33 3.31
C TYR A 180 18.47 1.21 4.08
N ASP A 181 18.12 1.00 5.36
CA ASP A 181 18.65 -0.09 6.17
C ASP A 181 18.30 -1.46 5.58
N TYR A 182 17.05 -1.66 5.15
CA TYR A 182 16.61 -2.89 4.51
C TYR A 182 17.40 -3.18 3.22
N MET A 183 17.57 -2.16 2.37
CA MET A 183 18.30 -2.30 1.10
C MET A 183 19.79 -2.59 1.35
N LEU A 184 20.41 -1.88 2.30
CA LEU A 184 21.82 -2.10 2.64
C LEU A 184 22.04 -3.50 3.22
N HIS A 185 21.17 -3.96 4.13
CA HIS A 185 21.23 -5.31 4.67
C HIS A 185 21.07 -6.35 3.57
N LEU A 186 20.06 -6.21 2.70
CA LEU A 186 19.82 -7.14 1.61
C LEU A 186 21.05 -7.28 0.70
N LEU A 187 21.65 -6.16 0.29
CA LEU A 187 22.83 -6.15 -0.57
C LEU A 187 24.05 -6.78 0.11
N ARG A 188 24.24 -6.52 1.41
CA ARG A 188 25.35 -7.10 2.19
C ARG A 188 25.21 -8.60 2.39
N GLU A 189 24.03 -9.09 2.78
CA GLU A 189 23.79 -10.52 2.93
C GLU A 189 23.89 -11.24 1.58
N TYR A 190 23.39 -10.63 0.50
CA TYR A 190 23.56 -11.18 -0.85
C TYR A 190 25.04 -11.27 -1.26
N ALA A 191 25.83 -10.23 -0.99
CA ALA A 191 27.25 -10.21 -1.32
C ALA A 191 28.05 -11.33 -0.63
N LYS A 192 27.65 -11.75 0.59
CA LYS A 192 28.28 -12.90 1.28
C LYS A 192 28.06 -14.24 0.57
N LEU A 193 27.04 -14.34 -0.29
CA LEU A 193 26.75 -15.55 -1.06
C LEU A 193 27.62 -15.67 -2.32
N LEU A 194 28.34 -14.62 -2.71
CA LEU A 194 29.18 -14.63 -3.89
C LEU A 194 30.34 -15.60 -3.70
N SER A 195 30.43 -16.59 -4.59
CA SER A 195 31.54 -17.55 -4.64
C SER A 195 32.72 -17.06 -5.50
N PHE A 196 32.69 -15.81 -5.94
CA PHE A 196 33.68 -15.19 -6.81
C PHE A 196 33.93 -13.73 -6.39
N LYS A 197 35.07 -13.18 -6.82
CA LYS A 197 35.38 -11.76 -6.67
C LYS A 197 34.81 -10.98 -7.87
N PRO A 198 33.84 -10.06 -7.69
CA PRO A 198 33.31 -9.28 -8.79
C PRO A 198 34.39 -8.43 -9.48
N THR A 199 34.29 -8.33 -10.80
CA THR A 199 35.11 -7.42 -11.63
C THR A 199 34.18 -6.51 -12.43
N LYS A 200 34.61 -5.28 -12.71
CA LYS A 200 33.85 -4.33 -13.52
C LYS A 200 33.83 -4.81 -14.99
N PRO A 201 32.65 -4.99 -15.62
CA PRO A 201 32.57 -5.26 -17.05
C PRO A 201 33.13 -4.08 -17.88
N PRO A 202 33.84 -4.31 -18.99
CA PRO A 202 34.40 -3.23 -19.83
C PRO A 202 33.36 -2.21 -20.30
N GLU A 203 32.14 -2.65 -20.57
CA GLU A 203 31.02 -1.84 -21.06
C GLU A 203 30.21 -1.17 -19.95
N ALA A 204 30.58 -1.38 -18.68
CA ALA A 204 29.84 -0.83 -17.55
C ALA A 204 30.01 0.70 -17.48
N VAL A 205 28.88 1.40 -17.60
CA VAL A 205 28.78 2.84 -17.44
C VAL A 205 28.60 3.16 -15.96
N GLU A 206 29.39 4.10 -15.44
CA GLU A 206 29.25 4.58 -14.08
C GLU A 206 27.95 5.39 -13.94
N VAL A 207 27.19 5.10 -12.89
CA VAL A 207 25.99 5.83 -12.53
C VAL A 207 26.27 6.60 -11.25
N CYS A 208 26.25 7.92 -11.33
CA CYS A 208 26.36 8.83 -10.19
C CYS A 208 25.04 9.61 -10.01
N PRO A 209 24.82 10.27 -8.85
CA PRO A 209 23.62 11.08 -8.64
C PRO A 209 23.42 12.12 -9.74
N ASP A 210 24.50 12.78 -10.17
CA ASP A 210 24.46 13.77 -11.25
C ASP A 210 24.07 13.14 -12.60
N SER A 211 24.59 11.95 -12.93
CA SER A 211 24.22 11.28 -14.18
C SER A 211 22.75 10.88 -14.22
N LEU A 212 22.19 10.46 -13.07
CA LEU A 212 20.75 10.15 -12.97
C LEU A 212 19.90 11.41 -13.12
N VAL A 213 20.26 12.50 -12.44
CA VAL A 213 19.50 13.75 -12.49
C VAL A 213 19.61 14.42 -13.86
N CYS A 214 20.77 14.35 -14.52
CA CYS A 214 20.97 14.94 -15.85
C CYS A 214 20.18 14.22 -16.97
N GLN A 215 19.87 12.94 -16.79
CA GLN A 215 19.05 12.17 -17.74
C GLN A 215 17.55 12.39 -17.56
N ALA A 216 17.14 13.00 -16.45
CA ALA A 216 15.74 13.24 -16.13
C ALA A 216 15.30 14.65 -16.54
N GLU A 217 14.04 14.78 -16.92
CA GLU A 217 13.42 16.07 -17.28
C GLU A 217 12.15 16.34 -16.48
N GLY A 218 11.74 17.61 -16.43
CA GLY A 218 10.47 18.04 -15.82
C GLY A 218 10.27 17.53 -14.39
N THR A 219 9.11 16.91 -14.15
CA THR A 219 8.72 16.40 -12.83
C THR A 219 9.62 15.28 -12.32
N GLU A 220 10.16 14.43 -13.21
CA GLU A 220 11.07 13.35 -12.81
C GLU A 220 12.35 13.92 -12.21
N ARG A 221 12.96 14.91 -12.90
CA ARG A 221 14.12 15.62 -12.39
C ARG A 221 13.85 16.28 -11.04
N LYS A 222 12.71 16.95 -10.92
CA LYS A 222 12.28 17.59 -9.67
C LYS A 222 12.22 16.59 -8.52
N PHE A 223 11.55 15.46 -8.71
CA PHE A 223 11.40 14.45 -7.66
C PHE A 223 12.72 13.75 -7.32
N LEU A 224 13.59 13.49 -8.29
CA LEU A 224 14.94 12.99 -8.03
C LEU A 224 15.72 13.96 -7.12
N MET A 225 15.71 15.25 -7.45
CA MET A 225 16.37 16.28 -6.63
C MET A 225 15.75 16.41 -5.23
N GLU A 226 14.42 16.37 -5.12
CA GLU A 226 13.72 16.42 -3.82
C GLU A 226 13.99 15.19 -2.95
N SER A 227 14.24 14.03 -3.56
CA SER A 227 14.57 12.78 -2.87
C SER A 227 16.06 12.61 -2.53
N MET A 228 16.91 13.56 -2.92
CA MET A 228 18.36 13.42 -2.76
C MET A 228 18.76 13.51 -1.28
N VAL A 229 19.35 12.43 -0.78
CA VAL A 229 19.96 12.38 0.56
C VAL A 229 21.24 13.22 0.55
N LYS A 230 21.30 14.26 1.39
CA LYS A 230 22.40 15.24 1.40
C LYS A 230 23.65 14.75 2.13
N SER A 231 23.48 13.89 3.11
CA SER A 231 24.56 13.31 3.91
C SER A 231 24.14 11.95 4.42
N ALA A 232 25.11 11.04 4.53
CA ALA A 232 24.89 9.81 5.29
C ALA A 232 24.68 10.17 6.77
N HIS A 233 23.94 9.32 7.49
CA HIS A 233 23.85 9.44 8.93
C HIS A 233 25.20 9.05 9.56
N ASP A 234 25.63 9.75 10.61
CA ASP A 234 26.93 9.50 11.27
C ASP A 234 26.94 8.17 12.04
N SER A 235 25.77 7.64 12.38
CA SER A 235 25.65 6.32 12.98
C SER A 235 25.96 5.24 11.95
N GLY A 236 26.60 4.16 12.41
CA GLY A 236 26.68 2.94 11.63
C GLY A 236 25.29 2.41 11.21
N PRO A 237 25.25 1.48 10.26
CA PRO A 237 24.02 0.81 9.84
C PRO A 237 23.32 0.22 11.05
N CYS A 238 21.99 0.34 11.13
CA CYS A 238 21.23 -0.16 12.26
C CYS A 238 21.50 -1.66 12.47
N ASP A 239 21.66 -2.06 13.74
CA ASP A 239 21.70 -3.48 14.10
C ASP A 239 20.31 -4.06 13.90
N LEU A 240 20.12 -4.77 12.78
CA LEU A 240 18.88 -5.45 12.52
C LEU A 240 18.66 -6.56 13.55
N PRO A 241 17.41 -6.72 14.03
CA PRO A 241 17.10 -7.79 14.96
C PRO A 241 17.44 -9.15 14.33
N PRO A 242 17.80 -10.15 15.15
CA PRO A 242 18.09 -11.48 14.65
C PRO A 242 16.89 -12.06 13.88
N PRO A 243 17.12 -12.92 12.89
CA PRO A 243 16.04 -13.52 12.13
C PRO A 243 15.13 -14.35 13.05
N PHE A 244 13.84 -14.34 12.76
CA PHE A 244 12.89 -15.15 13.50
C PHE A 244 13.27 -16.64 13.46
N SER A 245 13.19 -17.29 14.62
CA SER A 245 13.27 -18.74 14.71
C SER A 245 12.11 -19.40 13.98
N ARG A 246 12.28 -20.67 13.60
CA ARG A 246 11.23 -21.48 12.97
C ARG A 246 9.93 -21.51 13.80
N ARG A 247 10.06 -21.52 15.13
CA ARG A 247 8.93 -21.51 16.06
C ARG A 247 8.18 -20.18 16.01
N GLU A 248 8.89 -19.06 16.06
CA GLU A 248 8.28 -17.72 15.97
C GLU A 248 7.57 -17.51 14.65
N LEU A 249 8.20 -17.88 13.52
CA LEU A 249 7.56 -17.83 12.21
C LEU A 249 6.28 -18.67 12.15
N THR A 250 6.30 -19.86 12.75
CA THR A 250 5.11 -20.73 12.79
C THR A 250 3.99 -20.12 13.63
N MET A 251 4.32 -19.53 14.78
CA MET A 251 3.35 -18.84 15.62
C MET A 251 2.76 -17.61 14.92
N LEU A 252 3.60 -16.81 14.24
CA LEU A 252 3.15 -15.65 13.47
C LEU A 252 2.19 -16.05 12.36
N LYS A 253 2.54 -17.08 11.56
CA LYS A 253 1.68 -17.62 10.51
C LYS A 253 0.33 -18.07 11.07
N ARG A 254 0.35 -18.88 12.13
CA ARG A 254 -0.87 -19.37 12.80
C ARG A 254 -1.73 -18.22 13.32
N ARG A 255 -1.12 -17.18 13.90
CA ARG A 255 -1.84 -15.99 14.38
C ARG A 255 -2.56 -15.29 13.22
N LYS A 256 -1.88 -15.08 12.09
CA LYS A 256 -2.50 -14.49 10.89
C LYS A 256 -3.66 -15.33 10.36
N GLU A 257 -3.45 -16.63 10.19
CA GLU A 257 -4.47 -17.56 9.71
C GLU A 257 -5.69 -17.60 10.63
N ASN A 258 -5.48 -17.61 11.95
CA ASN A 258 -6.57 -17.58 12.93
C ASN A 258 -7.40 -16.30 12.83
N SER A 259 -6.77 -15.13 12.69
CA SER A 259 -7.49 -13.85 12.53
C SER A 259 -8.29 -13.81 11.24
N ILE A 260 -7.77 -14.35 10.14
CA ILE A 260 -8.51 -14.45 8.87
C ILE A 260 -9.70 -15.40 9.02
N ARG A 261 -9.50 -16.60 9.57
CA ARG A 261 -10.57 -17.58 9.82
C ARG A 261 -11.66 -17.02 10.72
N GLN A 262 -11.31 -16.20 11.70
CA GLN A 262 -12.27 -15.51 12.56
C GLN A 262 -13.22 -14.60 11.76
N VAL A 263 -12.68 -13.78 10.86
CA VAL A 263 -13.49 -12.92 9.97
C VAL A 263 -14.38 -13.76 9.06
N GLU A 264 -13.84 -14.83 8.47
CA GLU A 264 -14.63 -15.73 7.62
C GLU A 264 -15.79 -16.38 8.38
N MET A 265 -15.59 -16.77 9.65
CA MET A 265 -16.67 -17.28 10.49
C MET A 265 -17.74 -16.22 10.77
N TRP A 266 -17.34 -14.98 11.03
CA TRP A 266 -18.26 -13.87 11.24
C TRP A 266 -19.10 -13.57 9.99
N GLU A 267 -18.48 -13.57 8.81
CA GLU A 267 -19.18 -13.43 7.53
C GLU A 267 -20.20 -14.55 7.32
N ARG A 268 -19.80 -15.82 7.51
CA ARG A 268 -20.70 -16.97 7.34
C ARG A 268 -21.92 -16.91 8.26
N ARG A 269 -21.72 -16.55 9.54
CA ARG A 269 -22.82 -16.41 10.51
C ARG A 269 -23.81 -15.33 10.08
N ALA A 270 -23.31 -14.19 9.61
CA ALA A 270 -24.16 -13.11 9.14
C ALA A 270 -24.93 -13.46 7.86
N SER A 271 -24.35 -14.28 6.96
CA SER A 271 -25.05 -14.79 5.77
C SER A 271 -26.19 -15.77 6.10
N ILE A 272 -26.13 -16.47 7.24
CA ILE A 272 -27.18 -17.42 7.67
C ILE A 272 -28.35 -16.69 8.36
N THR A 273 -28.09 -15.51 8.92
CA THR A 273 -29.09 -14.73 9.68
C THR A 273 -29.86 -13.73 8.81
N ARG A 274 -29.56 -13.66 7.51
CA ARG A 274 -30.26 -12.86 6.49
C ARG A 274 -31.14 -13.76 5.65
#